data_AF-A0A7V6ZTH0-F1
#
_entry.id   AF-A0A7V6ZTH0-F1
#
_cell.length_a   1.000
_cell.length_b   1.000
_cell.length_c   1.000
_cell.angle_alpha   90.00
_cell.angle_beta   90.00
_cell.angle_gamma   90.00
#
_symmetry.space_group_name_H-M   'P 1'
#
loop_
_entity.id
_entity.type
_entity.pdbx_description
1 polymer ?
#
loop_
_entity_poly.entity_id
_entity_poly.type
_entity_poly.pdbx_seq_one_letter_code
_entity_poly.pdbx_strand_id
1 'polypeptide(L)'
;MLPRKSLLVFVLCLFCVSILAGCASSGDNNTNQPAVTPGTGNGEAVSKEEKAFVDRFKQAHGEEKVLKVFCEDFDDNGVKEAFILTGHLSEEVEGKAWLNGKVWLVTEQEIELAQQDISTQFTFDPKVVSFNGVKMLHVYQEYATGARSYLYGVEDNKLHTYFDYGIGALIEGDGETVQIVHDTYDICYDRDMKVFTGHSWKPYYFYFEKADEDTGKGNRFREYGAIEISRKQFCKFAGANGVLEQIGAKGNVEITDILYRKNGIININYKINEENGYSQYYVTVKYNDTEVYDATEGEGKYERAIIPEIATYPKFKEPQQE
;
A
#
# COMPACT_ATOMS: atom_id res chain seq x y z
N MET A 1 51.38 16.02 -31.29
CA MET A 1 50.58 15.87 -30.07
C MET A 1 49.11 15.90 -30.46
N LEU A 2 48.45 14.74 -30.43
CA LEU A 2 47.03 14.55 -30.70
C LEU A 2 46.36 14.19 -29.36
N PRO A 3 45.18 14.71 -29.01
CA PRO A 3 44.49 14.25 -27.81
C PRO A 3 43.72 12.95 -28.10
N ARG A 4 43.95 11.95 -27.26
CA ARG A 4 43.24 10.67 -27.24
C ARG A 4 41.79 10.88 -26.79
N LYS A 5 40.85 10.32 -27.54
CA LYS A 5 39.45 10.15 -27.16
C LYS A 5 39.34 8.99 -26.17
N SER A 6 38.75 9.24 -25.01
CA SER A 6 38.39 8.18 -24.04
C SER A 6 37.03 7.60 -24.44
N LEU A 7 37.04 6.29 -24.71
CA LEU A 7 35.88 5.47 -25.05
C LEU A 7 35.17 5.08 -23.73
N LEU A 8 33.94 5.55 -23.55
CA LEU A 8 33.09 5.16 -22.42
C LEU A 8 32.44 3.81 -22.75
N VAL A 9 32.75 2.77 -21.97
CA VAL A 9 32.15 1.44 -22.08
C VAL A 9 30.92 1.41 -21.18
N PHE A 10 29.74 1.24 -21.78
CA PHE A 10 28.50 0.90 -21.08
C PHE A 10 28.50 -0.60 -20.79
N VAL A 11 28.48 -0.97 -19.50
CA VAL A 11 28.20 -2.35 -19.08
C VAL A 11 26.70 -2.46 -18.82
N LEU A 12 26.04 -3.27 -19.64
CA LEU A 12 24.63 -3.61 -19.56
C LEU A 12 24.48 -4.77 -18.56
N CYS A 13 23.91 -4.54 -17.38
CA CYS A 13 23.56 -5.61 -16.46
C CYS A 13 22.21 -6.23 -16.87
N LEU A 14 22.25 -7.43 -17.44
CA LEU A 14 21.10 -8.33 -17.57
C LEU A 14 20.66 -8.79 -16.17
N PHE A 15 19.42 -8.52 -15.78
CA PHE A 15 18.79 -9.19 -14.65
C PHE A 15 18.07 -10.45 -15.13
N CYS A 16 18.55 -11.60 -14.67
CA CYS A 16 17.86 -12.88 -14.73
C CYS A 16 16.73 -12.90 -13.69
N VAL A 17 15.48 -12.95 -14.16
CA VAL A 17 14.33 -13.31 -13.32
C VAL A 17 14.36 -14.81 -13.12
N SER A 18 14.70 -15.24 -11.90
CA SER A 18 14.57 -16.63 -11.48
C SER A 18 13.26 -16.81 -10.73
N ILE A 19 12.43 -17.67 -11.31
CA ILE A 19 11.18 -18.21 -10.76
C ILE A 19 11.50 -18.96 -9.47
N LEU A 20 10.82 -18.62 -8.37
CA LEU A 20 10.67 -19.52 -7.23
C LEU A 20 9.22 -19.98 -7.16
N ALA A 21 9.00 -21.16 -7.73
CA ALA A 21 7.93 -22.06 -7.35
C ALA A 21 8.28 -22.64 -5.97
N GLY A 22 7.45 -22.35 -4.97
CA GLY A 22 7.51 -22.94 -3.63
C GLY A 22 6.25 -23.74 -3.38
N CYS A 23 6.41 -25.06 -3.33
CA CYS A 23 5.37 -26.06 -3.13
C CYS A 23 4.59 -25.89 -1.82
N ALA A 24 3.26 -25.93 -1.90
CA ALA A 24 2.41 -26.40 -0.81
C ALA A 24 1.58 -27.59 -1.33
N SER A 25 1.81 -28.77 -0.76
CA SER A 25 1.13 -30.00 -1.15
C SER A 25 -0.26 -30.13 -0.52
N SER A 26 -1.23 -30.37 -1.39
CA SER A 26 -2.24 -31.44 -1.32
C SER A 26 -3.09 -31.55 -0.06
N GLY A 27 -4.29 -30.97 -0.12
CA GLY A 27 -5.49 -31.53 0.48
C GLY A 27 -6.52 -31.76 -0.63
N ASP A 28 -6.70 -33.01 -1.05
CA ASP A 28 -7.74 -33.42 -1.99
C ASP A 28 -9.12 -33.13 -1.39
N ASN A 29 -9.98 -32.44 -2.15
CA ASN A 29 -11.42 -32.72 -2.13
C ASN A 29 -12.00 -32.50 -3.52
N ASN A 30 -12.35 -33.63 -4.11
CA ASN A 30 -12.93 -33.81 -5.43
C ASN A 30 -14.43 -33.48 -5.38
N THR A 31 -14.86 -32.40 -6.05
CA THR A 31 -16.25 -32.27 -6.52
C THR A 31 -16.28 -31.56 -7.86
N ASN A 32 -16.73 -32.30 -8.87
CA ASN A 32 -17.10 -31.86 -10.22
C ASN A 32 -17.67 -30.44 -10.28
N GLN A 33 -17.06 -29.58 -11.11
CA GLN A 33 -17.72 -28.39 -11.66
C GLN A 33 -17.61 -28.39 -13.19
N PRO A 34 -18.71 -28.13 -13.91
CA PRO A 34 -18.77 -28.24 -15.36
C PRO A 34 -18.11 -27.05 -16.07
N ALA A 35 -17.67 -27.30 -17.31
CA ALA A 35 -17.04 -26.34 -18.21
C ALA A 35 -17.74 -24.97 -18.22
N VAL A 36 -16.98 -23.92 -17.93
CA VAL A 36 -17.43 -22.52 -17.99
C VAL A 36 -17.51 -22.11 -19.46
N THR A 37 -18.74 -21.82 -19.89
CA THR A 37 -19.08 -21.17 -21.15
C THR A 37 -18.76 -19.67 -21.04
N PRO A 38 -18.37 -18.95 -22.11
CA PRO A 38 -18.02 -17.53 -22.03
C PRO A 38 -19.22 -16.69 -21.56
N GLY A 39 -19.12 -16.14 -20.36
CA GLY A 39 -20.12 -15.26 -19.76
C GLY A 39 -20.15 -13.92 -20.51
N THR A 40 -21.29 -13.65 -21.13
CA THR A 40 -21.67 -12.39 -21.75
C THR A 40 -21.74 -11.31 -20.66
N GLY A 41 -21.02 -10.20 -20.84
CA GLY A 41 -21.05 -9.07 -19.92
C GLY A 41 -22.46 -8.50 -19.79
N ASN A 42 -22.96 -8.43 -18.55
CA ASN A 42 -24.13 -7.63 -18.22
C ASN A 42 -23.73 -6.15 -18.31
N GLY A 43 -24.11 -5.50 -19.41
CA GLY A 43 -24.06 -4.04 -19.50
C GLY A 43 -25.12 -3.42 -18.60
N GLU A 44 -24.72 -2.85 -17.47
CA GLU A 44 -25.56 -1.92 -16.75
C GLU A 44 -25.86 -0.71 -17.65
N ALA A 45 -27.12 -0.30 -17.69
CA ALA A 45 -27.52 0.86 -18.48
C ALA A 45 -26.90 2.12 -17.85
N VAL A 46 -25.99 2.76 -18.58
CA VAL A 46 -25.39 4.06 -18.22
C VAL A 46 -26.49 5.03 -17.78
N SER A 47 -26.38 5.56 -16.56
CA SER A 47 -27.39 6.46 -16.00
C SER A 47 -27.45 7.77 -16.80
N LYS A 48 -28.60 8.46 -16.77
CA LYS A 48 -28.75 9.77 -17.44
C LYS A 48 -27.76 10.81 -16.89
N GLU A 49 -27.48 10.74 -15.59
CA GLU A 49 -26.55 11.61 -14.87
C GLU A 49 -25.11 11.37 -15.31
N GLU A 50 -24.68 10.11 -15.32
CA GLU A 50 -23.35 9.73 -15.81
C GLU A 50 -23.12 10.19 -17.25
N LYS A 51 -24.12 10.00 -18.12
CA LYS A 51 -24.04 10.49 -19.50
C LYS A 51 -23.88 12.01 -19.55
N ALA A 52 -24.59 12.77 -18.71
CA ALA A 52 -24.48 14.22 -18.66
C ALA A 52 -23.07 14.66 -18.24
N PHE A 53 -22.45 14.01 -17.25
CA PHE A 53 -21.07 14.29 -16.84
C PHE A 53 -20.06 13.97 -17.95
N VAL A 54 -20.22 12.84 -18.65
CA VAL A 54 -19.35 12.46 -19.77
C VAL A 54 -19.48 13.45 -20.94
N ASP A 55 -20.70 13.84 -21.28
CA ASP A 55 -20.96 14.81 -22.37
C ASP A 55 -20.36 16.18 -22.03
N ARG A 56 -20.54 16.64 -20.79
CA ARG A 56 -19.89 17.85 -20.28
C ARG A 56 -18.37 17.76 -20.34
N PHE A 57 -17.80 16.64 -19.89
CA PHE A 57 -16.35 16.44 -19.93
C PHE A 57 -15.81 16.49 -21.36
N LYS A 58 -16.45 15.79 -22.30
CA LYS A 58 -16.06 15.79 -23.73
C LYS A 58 -16.21 17.15 -24.39
N GLN A 59 -17.14 18.00 -23.93
CA GLN A 59 -17.26 19.36 -24.43
C GLN A 59 -16.06 20.22 -24.02
N ALA A 60 -15.49 19.99 -22.83
CA ALA A 60 -14.33 20.73 -22.32
C ALA A 60 -12.98 20.13 -22.75
N HIS A 61 -12.90 18.80 -22.84
CA HIS A 61 -11.66 18.01 -23.05
C HIS A 61 -11.88 16.92 -24.12
N GLY A 62 -12.38 17.31 -25.30
CA GLY A 62 -12.77 16.39 -26.36
C GLY A 62 -11.64 15.56 -26.97
N GLU A 63 -10.39 15.93 -26.72
CA GLU A 63 -9.18 15.19 -27.08
C GLU A 63 -8.88 14.02 -26.13
N GLU A 64 -9.40 14.04 -24.91
CA GLU A 64 -9.16 13.01 -23.91
C GLU A 64 -10.02 11.76 -24.20
N LYS A 65 -9.37 10.59 -24.29
CA LYS A 65 -10.08 9.32 -24.46
C LYS A 65 -10.55 8.83 -23.08
N VAL A 66 -11.87 8.89 -22.85
CA VAL A 66 -12.50 8.31 -21.65
C VAL A 66 -12.33 6.79 -21.64
N LEU A 67 -11.81 6.27 -20.53
CA LEU A 67 -11.58 4.85 -20.29
C LEU A 67 -12.60 4.27 -19.29
N LYS A 68 -12.83 4.97 -18.18
CA LYS A 68 -13.73 4.53 -17.11
C LYS A 68 -14.36 5.74 -16.43
N VAL A 69 -15.57 5.56 -15.90
CA VAL A 69 -16.34 6.58 -15.20
C VAL A 69 -16.86 5.98 -13.90
N PHE A 70 -16.75 6.73 -12.81
CA PHE A 70 -17.28 6.39 -11.50
C PHE A 70 -18.22 7.52 -11.09
N CYS A 71 -19.53 7.30 -11.20
CA CYS A 71 -20.56 8.30 -10.95
C CYS A 71 -21.36 7.93 -9.69
N GLU A 72 -21.11 8.63 -8.60
CA GLU A 72 -21.69 8.37 -7.27
C GLU A 72 -21.89 9.68 -6.52
N ASP A 73 -22.70 9.64 -5.46
CA ASP A 73 -22.80 10.72 -4.47
C ASP A 73 -21.65 10.55 -3.47
N PHE A 74 -20.50 11.18 -3.73
CA PHE A 74 -19.26 10.89 -3.00
C PHE A 74 -19.23 11.50 -1.60
N ASP A 75 -19.88 12.65 -1.41
CA ASP A 75 -19.96 13.38 -0.14
C ASP A 75 -21.30 13.19 0.60
N ASP A 76 -22.17 12.32 0.08
CA ASP A 76 -23.51 11.97 0.61
C ASP A 76 -24.45 13.20 0.73
N ASN A 77 -24.31 14.18 -0.16
CA ASN A 77 -25.12 15.40 -0.18
C ASN A 77 -26.42 15.27 -1.01
N GLY A 78 -26.63 14.13 -1.68
CA GLY A 78 -27.79 13.85 -2.56
C GLY A 78 -27.60 14.27 -4.03
N VAL A 79 -26.48 14.89 -4.37
CA VAL A 79 -26.03 15.22 -5.73
C VAL A 79 -24.90 14.26 -6.07
N LYS A 80 -24.86 13.77 -7.31
CA LYS A 80 -23.77 12.91 -7.75
C LYS A 80 -22.63 13.72 -8.35
N GLU A 81 -21.43 13.19 -8.21
CA GLU A 81 -20.24 13.61 -8.92
C GLU A 81 -19.69 12.45 -9.76
N ALA A 82 -18.81 12.76 -10.71
CA ALA A 82 -18.15 11.74 -11.51
C ALA A 82 -16.63 11.89 -11.45
N PHE A 83 -15.94 10.80 -11.09
CA PHE A 83 -14.54 10.67 -11.46
C PHE A 83 -14.43 10.03 -12.84
N ILE A 84 -13.64 10.64 -13.72
CA ILE A 84 -13.42 10.17 -15.09
C ILE A 84 -11.93 9.84 -15.25
N LEU A 85 -11.66 8.61 -15.67
CA LEU A 85 -10.31 8.17 -16.03
C LEU A 85 -10.16 8.30 -17.54
N THR A 86 -9.13 9.02 -17.97
CA THR A 86 -8.82 9.21 -19.39
C THR A 86 -7.42 8.73 -19.72
N GLY A 87 -7.17 8.43 -21.00
CA GLY A 87 -5.84 8.07 -21.48
C GLY A 87 -5.87 6.92 -22.47
N HIS A 88 -4.93 5.99 -22.33
CA HIS A 88 -4.83 4.84 -23.20
C HIS A 88 -4.55 3.56 -22.42
N LEU A 89 -5.07 2.47 -22.95
CA LEU A 89 -4.68 1.13 -22.55
C LEU A 89 -3.49 0.72 -23.41
N SER A 90 -2.49 0.06 -22.81
CA SER A 90 -1.45 -0.61 -23.59
C SER A 90 -2.05 -1.67 -24.50
N GLU A 91 -1.26 -2.18 -25.45
CA GLU A 91 -1.63 -3.43 -26.12
C GLU A 91 -1.92 -4.51 -25.07
N GLU A 92 -2.99 -5.25 -25.32
CA GLU A 92 -3.44 -6.31 -24.44
C GLU A 92 -2.51 -7.51 -24.61
N VAL A 93 -1.91 -7.97 -23.52
CA VAL A 93 -1.05 -9.15 -23.48
C VAL A 93 -1.69 -10.13 -22.51
N GLU A 94 -2.26 -11.24 -23.01
CA GLU A 94 -2.94 -12.25 -22.17
C GLU A 94 -4.16 -11.72 -21.38
N GLY A 95 -5.05 -10.93 -22.00
CA GLY A 95 -6.26 -10.42 -21.32
C GLY A 95 -6.01 -9.19 -20.46
N LYS A 96 -4.83 -8.58 -20.57
CA LYS A 96 -4.29 -7.62 -19.60
C LYS A 96 -3.69 -6.42 -20.31
N ALA A 97 -4.10 -5.22 -19.91
CA ALA A 97 -3.58 -3.97 -20.43
C ALA A 97 -3.27 -3.00 -19.29
N TRP A 98 -2.20 -2.23 -19.46
CA TRP A 98 -1.78 -1.19 -18.53
C TRP A 98 -2.61 0.05 -18.80
N LEU A 99 -3.16 0.67 -17.77
CA LEU A 99 -3.83 1.95 -17.90
C LEU A 99 -2.81 3.06 -17.72
N ASN A 100 -2.59 3.85 -18.77
CA ASN A 100 -1.77 5.07 -18.71
C ASN A 100 -2.67 6.27 -18.94
N GLY A 101 -2.74 7.18 -17.98
CA GLY A 101 -3.82 8.16 -18.02
C GLY A 101 -3.83 9.23 -16.96
N LYS A 102 -5.00 9.86 -16.84
CA LYS A 102 -5.34 10.93 -15.91
C LYS A 102 -6.59 10.58 -15.12
N VAL A 103 -6.77 11.22 -13.98
CA VAL A 103 -7.99 11.20 -13.17
C VAL A 103 -8.55 12.61 -13.10
N TRP A 104 -9.83 12.75 -13.41
CA TRP A 104 -10.57 14.00 -13.37
C TRP A 104 -11.75 13.88 -12.43
N LEU A 105 -12.05 14.93 -11.67
CA LEU A 105 -13.33 15.12 -11.02
C LEU A 105 -14.22 16.00 -11.91
N VAL A 106 -15.48 15.61 -12.07
CA VAL A 106 -16.51 16.36 -12.77
C VAL A 106 -17.70 16.52 -11.83
N THR A 107 -18.02 17.76 -11.48
CA THR A 107 -19.21 18.12 -10.70
C THR A 107 -20.20 18.87 -11.58
N GLU A 108 -21.28 19.44 -11.02
CA GLU A 108 -22.14 20.37 -11.74
C GLU A 108 -21.51 21.76 -11.91
N GLN A 109 -20.49 22.09 -11.12
CA GLN A 109 -19.87 23.41 -11.11
C GLN A 109 -18.55 23.41 -11.87
N GLU A 110 -17.70 22.41 -11.69
CA GLU A 110 -16.33 22.41 -12.20
C GLU A 110 -15.87 21.07 -12.80
N ILE A 111 -14.76 21.14 -13.54
CA ILE A 111 -13.97 20.00 -13.98
C ILE A 111 -12.57 20.24 -13.48
N GLU A 112 -12.09 19.35 -12.61
CA GLU A 112 -10.79 19.49 -11.95
C GLU A 112 -9.92 18.25 -12.24
N LEU A 113 -8.64 18.47 -12.52
CA LEU A 113 -7.68 17.39 -12.70
C LEU A 113 -7.18 16.92 -11.32
N ALA A 114 -7.50 15.70 -10.94
CA ALA A 114 -7.05 15.11 -9.67
C ALA A 114 -5.65 14.49 -9.78
N GLN A 115 -5.34 13.84 -10.90
CA GLN A 115 -4.04 13.21 -11.14
C GLN A 115 -3.66 13.27 -12.62
N GLN A 116 -2.46 13.79 -12.91
CA GLN A 116 -1.98 13.97 -14.27
C GLN A 116 -1.42 12.68 -14.89
N ASP A 117 -0.72 11.86 -14.09
CA ASP A 117 -0.06 10.66 -14.58
C ASP A 117 -0.39 9.49 -13.66
N ILE A 118 -1.20 8.57 -14.16
CA ILE A 118 -1.38 7.22 -13.60
C ILE A 118 -0.84 6.19 -14.59
N SER A 119 -0.18 5.16 -14.06
CA SER A 119 0.26 3.98 -14.79
C SER A 119 -0.05 2.78 -13.92
N THR A 120 -1.13 2.05 -14.23
CA THR A 120 -1.57 0.92 -13.40
C THR A 120 -0.97 -0.39 -13.91
N GLN A 121 -0.77 -1.32 -12.98
CA GLN A 121 -0.62 -2.74 -13.32
C GLN A 121 -1.90 -3.25 -13.99
N PHE A 122 -1.77 -4.24 -14.86
CA PHE A 122 -2.92 -4.89 -15.49
C PHE A 122 -3.83 -5.66 -14.50
N THR A 123 -3.35 -5.94 -13.29
CA THR A 123 -4.11 -6.61 -12.22
C THR A 123 -4.90 -5.65 -11.36
N PHE A 124 -4.57 -4.35 -11.40
CA PHE A 124 -5.26 -3.34 -10.62
C PHE A 124 -6.36 -2.69 -11.45
N ASP A 125 -7.61 -2.84 -11.01
CA ASP A 125 -8.74 -2.11 -11.55
C ASP A 125 -9.12 -0.97 -10.60
N PRO A 126 -9.05 0.30 -11.05
CA PRO A 126 -9.55 1.43 -10.27
C PRO A 126 -10.97 1.17 -9.77
N LYS A 127 -11.22 1.54 -8.51
CA LYS A 127 -12.49 1.24 -7.84
C LYS A 127 -12.85 2.28 -6.80
N VAL A 128 -14.13 2.37 -6.49
CA VAL A 128 -14.60 3.14 -5.33
C VAL A 128 -14.44 2.27 -4.09
N VAL A 129 -13.77 2.80 -3.08
CA VAL A 129 -13.60 2.22 -1.75
C VAL A 129 -14.33 3.07 -0.73
N SER A 130 -14.69 2.49 0.41
CA SER A 130 -15.36 3.22 1.48
C SER A 130 -14.72 2.95 2.83
N PHE A 131 -14.39 4.01 3.57
CA PHE A 131 -13.85 3.95 4.92
C PHE A 131 -14.76 4.75 5.85
N ASN A 132 -15.35 4.09 6.84
CA ASN A 132 -16.33 4.69 7.76
C ASN A 132 -17.47 5.46 7.04
N GLY A 133 -17.90 4.92 5.90
CA GLY A 133 -18.95 5.50 5.05
C GLY A 133 -18.46 6.57 4.07
N VAL A 134 -17.23 7.08 4.19
CA VAL A 134 -16.69 8.06 3.23
C VAL A 134 -16.22 7.33 1.98
N LYS A 135 -16.79 7.69 0.82
CA LYS A 135 -16.47 7.07 -0.47
C LYS A 135 -15.26 7.78 -1.09
N MET A 136 -14.38 6.99 -1.69
CA MET A 136 -13.16 7.49 -2.34
C MET A 136 -12.89 6.68 -3.60
N LEU A 137 -12.47 7.34 -4.68
CA LEU A 137 -11.84 6.67 -5.79
C LEU A 137 -10.41 6.26 -5.39
N HIS A 138 -10.15 4.95 -5.44
CA HIS A 138 -8.81 4.39 -5.34
C HIS A 138 -8.22 4.22 -6.73
N VAL A 139 -7.12 4.95 -6.98
CA VAL A 139 -6.24 4.71 -8.13
C VAL A 139 -4.84 4.39 -7.65
N TYR A 140 -4.06 3.86 -8.56
CA TYR A 140 -2.78 3.26 -8.25
C TYR A 140 -1.77 3.58 -9.35
N GLN A 141 -0.55 3.91 -8.98
CA GLN A 141 0.55 4.12 -9.92
C GLN A 141 1.70 3.19 -9.56
N GLU A 142 2.17 2.46 -10.55
CA GLU A 142 3.33 1.59 -10.42
C GLU A 142 4.59 2.18 -11.01
N TYR A 143 5.72 1.69 -10.49
CA TYR A 143 7.04 1.83 -11.05
C TYR A 143 7.79 0.49 -10.88
N ALA A 144 9.04 0.43 -11.34
CA ALA A 144 9.77 -0.82 -11.54
C ALA A 144 9.69 -1.85 -10.40
N THR A 145 9.71 -1.41 -9.15
CA THR A 145 9.73 -2.30 -7.97
C THR A 145 8.66 -1.98 -6.93
N GLY A 146 7.82 -0.98 -7.16
CA GLY A 146 6.91 -0.49 -6.14
C GLY A 146 5.73 0.25 -6.73
N ALA A 147 4.92 0.79 -5.83
CA ALA A 147 3.72 1.47 -6.23
C ALA A 147 3.21 2.47 -5.21
N ARG A 148 2.25 3.27 -5.65
CA ARG A 148 1.64 4.38 -4.91
C ARG A 148 0.14 4.30 -5.07
N SER A 149 -0.56 4.29 -3.97
CA SER A 149 -2.01 4.48 -3.96
C SER A 149 -2.36 5.95 -3.81
N TYR A 150 -3.40 6.35 -4.51
CA TYR A 150 -4.05 7.64 -4.34
C TYR A 150 -5.51 7.42 -3.99
N LEU A 151 -6.00 8.17 -3.01
CA LEU A 151 -7.40 8.17 -2.60
C LEU A 151 -7.95 9.57 -2.78
N TYR A 152 -8.85 9.73 -3.74
CA TYR A 152 -9.55 10.98 -4.02
C TYR A 152 -11.02 10.83 -3.64
N GLY A 153 -11.60 11.84 -3.03
CA GLY A 153 -13.05 11.91 -2.81
C GLY A 153 -13.55 13.32 -3.02
N VAL A 154 -14.73 13.59 -2.48
CA VAL A 154 -15.39 14.88 -2.58
C VAL A 154 -15.72 15.37 -1.18
N GLU A 155 -15.50 16.66 -0.93
CA GLU A 155 -16.03 17.38 0.25
C GLU A 155 -16.59 18.72 -0.24
N ASP A 156 -17.84 19.03 0.11
CA ASP A 156 -18.54 20.25 -0.32
C ASP A 156 -18.52 20.46 -1.85
N ASN A 157 -18.80 19.41 -2.63
CA ASN A 157 -18.73 19.40 -4.10
C ASN A 157 -17.35 19.76 -4.69
N LYS A 158 -16.26 19.60 -3.92
CA LYS A 158 -14.89 19.86 -4.38
C LYS A 158 -14.01 18.63 -4.23
N LEU A 159 -12.98 18.56 -5.07
CA LEU A 159 -11.96 17.52 -4.95
C LEU A 159 -11.31 17.57 -3.57
N HIS A 160 -11.28 16.42 -2.91
CA HIS A 160 -10.52 16.21 -1.69
C HIS A 160 -9.52 15.07 -1.89
N THR A 161 -8.25 15.30 -1.56
CA THR A 161 -7.21 14.28 -1.60
C THR A 161 -7.02 13.68 -0.20
N TYR A 162 -7.55 12.48 0.02
CA TYR A 162 -7.45 11.78 1.29
C TYR A 162 -6.08 11.12 1.50
N PHE A 163 -5.44 10.69 0.42
CA PHE A 163 -4.14 10.04 0.47
C PHE A 163 -3.37 10.30 -0.81
N ASP A 164 -2.28 11.06 -0.70
CA ASP A 164 -1.26 11.26 -1.72
C ASP A 164 0.08 11.59 -1.03
N TYR A 165 0.72 10.54 -0.51
CA TYR A 165 2.02 10.68 0.16
C TYR A 165 3.18 10.18 -0.71
N GLY A 166 2.91 9.90 -1.99
CA GLY A 166 3.93 9.39 -2.92
C GLY A 166 4.55 8.06 -2.51
N ILE A 167 3.88 7.27 -1.65
CA ILE A 167 4.40 6.01 -1.14
C ILE A 167 3.34 4.91 -1.07
N GLY A 168 3.80 3.69 -1.36
CA GLY A 168 3.20 2.44 -0.96
C GLY A 168 1.89 2.03 -1.62
N ALA A 169 1.67 0.72 -1.64
CA ALA A 169 0.47 0.10 -2.16
C ALA A 169 -0.57 -0.09 -1.06
N LEU A 170 -1.78 0.45 -1.25
CA LEU A 170 -2.90 0.19 -0.37
C LEU A 170 -3.37 -1.25 -0.56
N ILE A 171 -3.36 -1.98 0.55
CA ILE A 171 -4.02 -3.27 0.69
C ILE A 171 -5.17 -3.03 1.67
N GLU A 172 -6.39 -3.28 1.19
CA GLU A 172 -7.56 -3.31 2.06
C GLU A 172 -7.36 -4.42 3.10
N GLY A 173 -7.33 -4.04 4.38
CA GLY A 173 -7.27 -4.98 5.48
C GLY A 173 -8.65 -5.54 5.82
N ASP A 174 -8.70 -6.31 6.90
CA ASP A 174 -9.96 -6.72 7.53
C ASP A 174 -10.54 -5.56 8.38
N GLY A 175 -11.81 -5.24 8.14
CA GLY A 175 -12.54 -4.23 8.93
C GLY A 175 -12.03 -2.79 8.73
N GLU A 176 -11.72 -2.10 9.82
CA GLU A 176 -11.36 -0.66 9.84
C GLU A 176 -9.85 -0.39 9.64
N THR A 177 -9.03 -1.44 9.51
CA THR A 177 -7.58 -1.28 9.34
C THR A 177 -7.18 -1.32 7.87
N VAL A 178 -6.35 -0.37 7.47
CA VAL A 178 -5.81 -0.27 6.12
C VAL A 178 -4.31 -0.52 6.18
N GLN A 179 -3.78 -1.26 5.21
CA GLN A 179 -2.34 -1.44 5.11
C GLN A 179 -1.79 -0.68 3.92
N ILE A 180 -0.67 0.00 4.11
CA ILE A 180 0.14 0.55 3.02
C ILE A 180 1.45 -0.23 2.98
N VAL A 181 1.66 -0.99 1.92
CA VAL A 181 2.90 -1.74 1.72
C VAL A 181 3.97 -0.79 1.20
N HIS A 182 4.95 -0.51 2.05
CA HIS A 182 6.08 0.34 1.71
C HIS A 182 7.24 -0.52 1.20
N ASP A 183 7.77 -0.14 0.03
CA ASP A 183 8.88 -0.81 -0.61
C ASP A 183 10.20 -0.06 -0.37
N THR A 184 11.25 -0.75 0.05
CA THR A 184 12.55 -0.14 0.37
C THR A 184 13.72 -1.07 0.09
N TYR A 185 14.87 -0.50 -0.27
CA TYR A 185 16.13 -1.24 -0.32
C TYR A 185 16.84 -1.17 1.03
N ASP A 186 16.57 -2.15 1.90
CA ASP A 186 17.04 -2.15 3.29
C ASP A 186 17.35 -3.55 3.84
N ILE A 187 17.38 -4.60 3.01
CA ILE A 187 17.64 -5.96 3.48
C ILE A 187 19.12 -6.12 3.86
N CYS A 188 20.04 -5.90 2.92
CA CYS A 188 21.47 -6.16 3.15
C CYS A 188 22.26 -4.86 3.09
N TYR A 189 23.05 -4.58 4.12
CA TYR A 189 24.01 -3.49 4.11
C TYR A 189 25.40 -4.02 3.79
N ASP A 190 25.97 -3.59 2.65
CA ASP A 190 27.36 -3.88 2.28
C ASP A 190 28.27 -2.78 2.84
N ARG A 191 29.24 -3.18 3.67
CA ARG A 191 30.12 -2.23 4.35
C ARG A 191 31.14 -1.58 3.41
N ASP A 192 31.65 -2.32 2.43
CA ASP A 192 32.67 -1.84 1.51
C ASP A 192 32.08 -0.82 0.52
N MET A 193 30.88 -1.11 0.02
CA MET A 193 30.14 -0.25 -0.89
C MET A 193 29.36 0.86 -0.17
N LYS A 194 29.12 0.70 1.14
CA LYS A 194 28.31 1.62 1.97
C LYS A 194 26.90 1.83 1.41
N VAL A 195 26.29 0.75 0.93
CA VAL A 195 25.00 0.79 0.25
C VAL A 195 24.09 -0.30 0.80
N PHE A 196 22.80 0.00 0.87
CA PHE A 196 21.79 -1.03 1.08
C PHE A 196 21.40 -1.67 -0.26
N THR A 197 21.24 -2.99 -0.22
CA THR A 197 20.78 -3.83 -1.31
C THR A 197 19.68 -4.77 -0.80
N GLY A 198 19.04 -5.47 -1.72
CA GLY A 198 17.89 -6.32 -1.40
C GLY A 198 16.65 -5.48 -1.11
N HIS A 199 15.56 -5.85 -1.75
CA HIS A 199 14.33 -5.07 -1.78
C HIS A 199 13.29 -5.76 -0.90
N SER A 200 12.72 -5.00 0.04
CA SER A 200 11.69 -5.49 0.96
C SER A 200 10.38 -4.74 0.76
N TRP A 201 9.29 -5.42 1.09
CA TRP A 201 7.93 -4.89 1.08
C TRP A 201 7.33 -5.11 2.46
N LYS A 202 6.94 -4.03 3.14
CA LYS A 202 6.49 -4.09 4.53
C LYS A 202 5.14 -3.39 4.70
N PRO A 203 4.11 -4.08 5.24
CA PRO A 203 2.83 -3.44 5.53
C PRO A 203 2.94 -2.48 6.73
N TYR A 204 2.62 -1.21 6.50
CA TYR A 204 2.38 -0.23 7.56
C TYR A 204 0.88 -0.05 7.77
N TYR A 205 0.49 0.20 9.01
CA TYR A 205 -0.89 0.10 9.45
C TYR A 205 -1.52 1.48 9.61
N PHE A 206 -2.67 1.67 8.99
CA PHE A 206 -3.42 2.92 8.95
C PHE A 206 -4.84 2.71 9.44
N TYR A 207 -5.47 3.80 9.83
CA TYR A 207 -6.88 3.86 10.14
C TYR A 207 -7.46 5.18 9.64
N PHE A 208 -8.76 5.20 9.44
CA PHE A 208 -9.47 6.37 8.95
C PHE A 208 -10.27 7.02 10.09
N GLU A 209 -10.01 8.30 10.35
CA GLU A 209 -10.75 9.12 11.30
C GLU A 209 -11.82 9.89 10.51
N LYS A 210 -13.09 9.54 10.72
CA LYS A 210 -14.21 10.32 10.19
C LYS A 210 -14.24 11.69 10.87
N ALA A 211 -14.73 12.69 10.14
CA ALA A 211 -14.91 14.03 10.66
C ALA A 211 -15.75 14.00 11.95
N ASP A 212 -15.35 14.85 12.89
CA ASP A 212 -16.02 15.02 14.18
C ASP A 212 -16.45 16.48 14.27
N GLU A 213 -17.77 16.69 14.25
CA GLU A 213 -18.41 18.01 14.30
C GLU A 213 -18.05 18.79 15.57
N ASP A 214 -17.85 18.10 16.69
CA ASP A 214 -17.52 18.74 17.97
C ASP A 214 -16.08 19.25 18.01
N THR A 215 -15.18 18.64 17.23
CA THR A 215 -13.76 19.01 17.20
C THR A 215 -13.36 19.83 15.97
N GLY A 216 -14.26 19.98 14.98
CA GLY A 216 -14.02 20.69 13.73
C GLY A 216 -12.94 20.05 12.86
N LYS A 217 -12.64 18.78 13.11
CA LYS A 217 -11.57 18.03 12.45
C LYS A 217 -12.17 17.27 11.26
N GLY A 218 -11.68 17.54 10.05
CA GLY A 218 -12.10 16.84 8.84
C GLY A 218 -11.70 15.36 8.79
N ASN A 219 -12.30 14.65 7.84
CA ASN A 219 -12.01 13.27 7.49
C ASN A 219 -10.53 13.10 7.13
N ARG A 220 -9.85 12.05 7.61
CA ARG A 220 -8.42 11.83 7.31
C ARG A 220 -7.94 10.42 7.61
N PHE A 221 -6.86 10.03 6.93
CA PHE A 221 -6.05 8.90 7.35
C PHE A 221 -5.08 9.26 8.49
N ARG A 222 -4.80 8.26 9.31
CA ARG A 222 -3.76 8.28 10.33
C ARG A 222 -2.98 6.97 10.29
N GLU A 223 -1.69 7.07 10.55
CA GLU A 223 -0.83 5.89 10.71
C GLU A 223 -0.82 5.46 12.18
N TYR A 224 -0.87 4.16 12.45
CA TYR A 224 -0.52 3.60 13.74
C TYR A 224 1.00 3.64 13.94
N GLY A 225 1.51 4.79 14.36
CA GLY A 225 2.92 4.97 14.69
C GLY A 225 3.36 4.07 15.86
N ALA A 226 4.66 3.78 15.91
CA ALA A 226 5.26 2.97 16.96
C ALA A 226 6.10 3.80 17.94
N ILE A 227 6.08 3.38 19.20
CA ILE A 227 7.12 3.74 20.17
C ILE A 227 8.08 2.57 20.32
N GLU A 228 9.34 2.87 20.58
CA GLU A 228 10.30 1.84 20.96
C GLU A 228 10.04 1.42 22.42
N ILE A 229 10.03 0.11 22.66
CA ILE A 229 9.97 -0.47 24.01
C ILE A 229 11.24 -1.28 24.27
N SER A 230 11.67 -1.29 25.53
CA SER A 230 12.82 -2.10 25.92
C SER A 230 12.51 -3.59 25.84
N ARG A 231 13.55 -4.41 25.70
CA ARG A 231 13.46 -5.87 25.87
C ARG A 231 12.78 -6.26 27.18
N LYS A 232 13.06 -5.54 28.28
CA LYS A 232 12.41 -5.77 29.59
C LYS A 232 10.89 -5.54 29.53
N GLN A 233 10.43 -4.52 28.80
CA GLN A 233 9.01 -4.26 28.62
C GLN A 233 8.36 -5.33 27.73
N PHE A 234 9.01 -5.73 26.65
CA PHE A 234 8.53 -6.79 25.78
C PHE A 234 8.41 -8.14 26.53
N CYS A 235 9.40 -8.50 27.34
CA CYS A 235 9.39 -9.71 28.17
C CYS A 235 8.30 -9.72 29.26
N LYS A 236 7.52 -8.64 29.45
CA LYS A 236 6.36 -8.66 30.34
C LYS A 236 5.18 -9.43 29.74
N PHE A 237 5.10 -9.55 28.41
CA PHE A 237 4.06 -10.33 27.75
C PHE A 237 4.39 -11.82 27.86
N ALA A 238 3.37 -12.65 28.13
CA ALA A 238 3.51 -14.09 27.96
C ALA A 238 3.90 -14.42 26.49
N GLY A 239 4.72 -15.45 26.29
CA GLY A 239 5.23 -15.85 24.97
C GLY A 239 6.43 -15.04 24.44
N ALA A 240 6.69 -13.84 24.97
CA ALA A 240 7.75 -12.95 24.46
C ALA A 240 9.15 -13.57 24.49
N ASN A 241 9.50 -14.30 25.56
CA ASN A 241 10.81 -14.95 25.66
C ASN A 241 11.02 -15.99 24.55
N GLY A 242 9.99 -16.76 24.19
CA GLY A 242 10.07 -17.74 23.11
C GLY A 242 10.37 -17.09 21.76
N VAL A 243 9.79 -15.92 21.49
CA VAL A 243 10.08 -15.14 20.27
C VAL A 243 11.54 -14.69 20.26
N LEU A 244 12.05 -14.17 21.39
CA LEU A 244 13.46 -13.73 21.47
C LEU A 244 14.45 -14.90 21.36
N GLU A 245 14.11 -16.07 21.88
CA GLU A 245 14.92 -17.29 21.76
C GLU A 245 15.00 -17.77 20.31
N GLN A 246 13.87 -17.74 19.58
CA GLN A 246 13.84 -18.08 18.15
C GLN A 246 14.71 -17.14 17.32
N ILE A 247 14.64 -15.82 17.59
CA ILE A 247 15.52 -14.84 16.97
C ILE A 247 16.99 -15.14 17.30
N GLY A 248 17.31 -15.36 18.57
CA GLY A 248 18.68 -15.63 19.04
C GLY A 248 19.29 -16.92 18.47
N ALA A 249 18.47 -17.93 18.18
CA ALA A 249 18.92 -19.22 17.62
C ALA A 249 19.53 -19.11 16.21
N LYS A 250 19.34 -17.98 15.51
CA LYS A 250 19.90 -17.74 14.17
C LYS A 250 21.40 -17.43 14.18
N GLY A 251 21.96 -17.10 15.35
CA GLY A 251 23.39 -16.83 15.52
C GLY A 251 23.83 -15.44 15.02
N ASN A 252 24.82 -14.85 15.70
CA ASN A 252 25.36 -13.51 15.40
C ASN A 252 24.29 -12.40 15.26
N VAL A 253 23.22 -12.52 16.05
CA VAL A 253 22.06 -11.63 15.99
C VAL A 253 22.18 -10.45 16.94
N GLU A 254 21.79 -9.28 16.45
CA GLU A 254 21.58 -8.07 17.23
C GLU A 254 20.14 -7.58 17.05
N ILE A 255 19.34 -7.56 18.12
CA ILE A 255 18.03 -6.90 18.11
C ILE A 255 18.27 -5.39 18.16
N THR A 256 17.79 -4.66 17.16
CA THR A 256 18.01 -3.21 17.08
C THR A 256 16.91 -2.43 17.76
N ASP A 257 15.64 -2.79 17.48
CA ASP A 257 14.47 -2.06 17.97
C ASP A 257 13.31 -3.01 18.24
N ILE A 258 12.48 -2.70 19.24
CA ILE A 258 11.18 -3.35 19.45
C ILE A 258 10.10 -2.27 19.41
N LEU A 259 9.30 -2.29 18.35
CA LEU A 259 8.35 -1.23 17.99
C LEU A 259 6.93 -1.62 18.39
N TYR A 260 6.39 -0.95 19.39
CA TYR A 260 5.04 -1.16 19.93
C TYR A 260 4.03 -0.20 19.29
N ARG A 261 2.98 -0.75 18.66
CA ARG A 261 1.90 0.01 18.01
C ARG A 261 0.58 -0.20 18.74
N LYS A 262 -0.32 0.79 18.72
CA LYS A 262 -1.62 0.74 19.43
C LYS A 262 -2.57 -0.34 18.86
N ASN A 263 -2.43 -0.69 17.59
CA ASN A 263 -3.30 -1.60 16.87
C ASN A 263 -3.04 -3.09 17.16
N GLY A 264 -2.46 -3.44 18.31
CA GLY A 264 -2.18 -4.84 18.64
C GLY A 264 -0.98 -5.43 17.90
N ILE A 265 -0.11 -4.63 17.28
CA ILE A 265 1.09 -5.09 16.57
C ILE A 265 2.36 -4.67 17.30
N ILE A 266 3.32 -5.59 17.39
CA ILE A 266 4.71 -5.30 17.75
C ILE A 266 5.63 -5.79 16.62
N ASN A 267 6.53 -4.94 16.14
CA ASN A 267 7.59 -5.32 15.20
C ASN A 267 8.94 -5.36 15.92
N ILE A 268 9.67 -6.46 15.84
CA ILE A 268 11.00 -6.65 16.42
C ILE A 268 12.01 -6.64 15.28
N ASN A 269 12.77 -5.57 15.14
CA ASN A 269 13.82 -5.47 14.14
C ASN A 269 15.10 -6.12 14.68
N TYR A 270 15.79 -6.88 13.84
CA TYR A 270 17.08 -7.45 14.17
C TYR A 270 17.99 -7.55 12.95
N LYS A 271 19.28 -7.65 13.23
CA LYS A 271 20.34 -7.80 12.25
C LYS A 271 21.07 -9.10 12.48
N ILE A 272 21.41 -9.79 11.40
CA ILE A 272 22.38 -10.87 11.40
C ILE A 272 23.69 -10.27 10.89
N ASN A 273 24.68 -10.17 11.77
CA ASN A 273 25.97 -9.61 11.40
C ASN A 273 26.74 -10.61 10.52
N GLU A 274 27.38 -10.10 9.48
CA GLU A 274 28.17 -10.86 8.52
C GLU A 274 29.58 -10.27 8.46
N GLU A 275 30.53 -10.99 7.86
CA GLU A 275 31.92 -10.52 7.78
C GLU A 275 32.03 -9.14 7.12
N ASN A 276 31.24 -8.91 6.05
CA ASN A 276 31.26 -7.68 5.27
C ASN A 276 29.96 -6.84 5.34
N GLY A 277 29.26 -6.86 6.48
CA GLY A 277 27.99 -6.15 6.57
C GLY A 277 27.02 -6.72 7.57
N TYR A 278 25.73 -6.57 7.26
CA TYR A 278 24.66 -7.24 7.97
C TYR A 278 23.42 -7.37 7.09
N SER A 279 22.61 -8.36 7.39
CA SER A 279 21.26 -8.52 6.83
C SER A 279 20.21 -8.16 7.88
N GLN A 280 19.22 -7.37 7.51
CA GLN A 280 18.11 -6.91 8.34
C GLN A 280 16.89 -7.78 8.13
N TYR A 281 16.26 -8.10 9.25
CA TYR A 281 15.04 -8.86 9.32
C TYR A 281 14.14 -8.28 10.41
N TYR A 282 12.90 -8.72 10.40
CA TYR A 282 11.98 -8.44 11.48
C TYR A 282 11.16 -9.68 11.86
N VAL A 283 10.64 -9.65 13.08
CA VAL A 283 9.51 -10.48 13.51
C VAL A 283 8.34 -9.57 13.82
N THR A 284 7.18 -9.83 13.23
CA THR A 284 5.92 -9.23 13.60
C THR A 284 5.17 -10.18 14.52
N VAL A 285 4.71 -9.69 15.67
CA VAL A 285 3.80 -10.41 16.56
C VAL A 285 2.53 -9.59 16.77
N LYS A 286 1.42 -10.27 16.97
CA LYS A 286 0.21 -9.67 17.54
C LYS A 286 0.30 -9.70 19.06
N TYR A 287 -0.38 -8.79 19.73
CA TYR A 287 -0.48 -8.77 21.18
C TYR A 287 -1.91 -8.45 21.64
N ASN A 288 -2.26 -8.97 22.81
CA ASN A 288 -3.44 -8.57 23.56
C ASN A 288 -3.00 -8.05 24.94
N ASP A 289 -3.94 -7.92 25.89
CA ASP A 289 -3.62 -7.38 27.22
C ASP A 289 -2.72 -8.29 28.07
N THR A 290 -2.37 -9.52 27.66
CA THR A 290 -1.58 -10.47 28.46
C THR A 290 -0.38 -11.07 27.72
N GLU A 291 -0.51 -11.35 26.42
CA GLU A 291 0.45 -12.18 25.67
C GLU A 291 0.77 -11.64 24.27
N VAL A 292 1.80 -12.23 23.66
CA VAL A 292 2.09 -12.11 22.22
C VAL A 292 1.87 -13.44 21.51
N TYR A 293 1.39 -13.37 20.27
CA TYR A 293 1.04 -14.51 19.43
C TYR A 293 1.22 -14.19 17.94
N ASP A 294 0.98 -15.17 17.06
CA ASP A 294 1.08 -15.04 15.59
C ASP A 294 2.43 -14.47 15.08
N ALA A 295 3.55 -14.99 15.59
CA ALA A 295 4.88 -14.56 15.16
C ALA A 295 5.12 -14.88 13.67
N THR A 296 5.41 -13.85 12.88
CA THR A 296 5.70 -13.95 11.45
C THR A 296 7.01 -13.24 11.15
N GLU A 297 7.93 -13.90 10.46
CA GLU A 297 9.22 -13.33 10.05
C GLU A 297 9.12 -12.64 8.69
N GLY A 298 9.98 -11.64 8.48
CA GLY A 298 10.18 -11.01 7.18
C GLY A 298 11.52 -10.28 7.09
N GLU A 299 11.77 -9.70 5.93
CA GLU A 299 13.05 -9.08 5.57
C GLU A 299 12.99 -7.55 5.62
N GLY A 300 14.14 -6.91 5.85
CA GLY A 300 14.25 -5.47 6.02
C GLY A 300 13.94 -5.02 7.45
N LYS A 301 13.67 -3.73 7.61
CA LYS A 301 13.49 -3.08 8.92
C LYS A 301 12.24 -2.22 8.95
N TYR A 302 11.43 -2.34 9.99
CA TYR A 302 10.33 -1.40 10.24
C TYR A 302 10.83 -0.08 10.82
N GLU A 303 10.23 1.01 10.39
CA GLU A 303 10.37 2.32 10.99
C GLU A 303 9.22 2.62 11.95
N ARG A 304 9.40 3.62 12.82
CA ARG A 304 8.36 4.04 13.76
C ARG A 304 7.09 4.50 13.04
N ALA A 305 7.26 5.22 11.95
CA ALA A 305 6.20 5.61 11.04
C ALA A 305 6.80 5.84 9.64
N ILE A 306 6.04 5.58 8.58
CA ILE A 306 6.44 5.98 7.21
C ILE A 306 5.99 7.40 6.87
N ILE A 307 4.94 7.90 7.52
CA ILE A 307 4.47 9.29 7.38
C ILE A 307 4.29 9.88 8.79
N PRO A 308 5.39 10.31 9.44
CA PRO A 308 5.35 10.79 10.82
C PRO A 308 4.34 11.91 11.09
N GLU A 309 4.02 12.72 10.08
CA GLU A 309 3.10 13.87 10.14
C GLU A 309 1.64 13.46 10.40
N ILE A 310 1.26 12.23 10.02
CA ILE A 310 -0.08 11.68 10.26
C ILE A 310 -0.09 10.51 11.23
N ALA A 311 1.05 10.19 11.84
CA ALA A 311 1.17 9.07 12.75
C ALA A 311 0.67 9.41 14.16
N THR A 312 -0.13 8.51 14.71
CA THR A 312 -0.54 8.53 16.13
C THR A 312 0.30 7.52 16.91
N TYR A 313 1.05 8.01 17.90
CA TYR A 313 1.95 7.18 18.71
C TYR A 313 1.27 6.73 20.01
N PRO A 314 1.33 5.43 20.36
CA PRO A 314 0.78 4.96 21.63
C PRO A 314 1.59 5.43 22.84
N LYS A 315 1.01 5.23 24.01
CA LYS A 315 1.76 5.08 25.26
C LYS A 315 1.86 3.59 25.57
N PHE A 316 3.00 3.13 26.05
CA PHE A 316 3.15 1.73 26.45
C PHE A 316 2.17 1.41 27.59
N LYS A 317 1.36 0.37 27.40
CA LYS A 317 0.50 -0.22 28.42
C LYS A 317 1.12 -1.53 28.86
N GLU A 318 1.37 -1.69 30.15
CA GLU A 318 1.89 -2.96 30.66
C GLU A 318 0.83 -4.05 30.50
N PRO A 319 1.23 -5.28 30.10
CA PRO A 319 0.30 -6.40 30.09
C PRO A 319 -0.17 -6.74 31.51
N GLN A 320 -1.41 -7.18 31.61
CA GLN A 320 -1.98 -7.73 32.83
C GLN A 320 -1.27 -9.04 33.16
N GLN A 321 -0.81 -9.16 34.41
CA GLN A 321 -0.24 -10.40 34.92
C GLN A 321 -1.40 -11.24 35.47
N GLU A 322 -1.49 -12.50 35.01
CA GLU A 322 -2.34 -13.52 35.64
C GLU A 322 -1.83 -13.92 37.03
#